data_AF-A0A291Q9Q0-F1
#
_entry.id   AF-A0A291Q9Q0-F1
#
_cell.length_a   1.000
_cell.length_b   1.000
_cell.length_c   1.000
_cell.angle_alpha   90.00
_cell.angle_beta   90.00
_cell.angle_gamma   90.00
#
_symmetry.space_group_name_H-M   'P 1'
#
loop_
_entity.id
_entity.type
_entity.pdbx_description
1 polymer ?
#
loop_
_entity_poly.entity_id
_entity_poly.type
_entity_poly.pdbx_seq_one_letter_code
_entity_poly.pdbx_strand_id
1 'polypeptide(L)'
;MSELVTGEAVALELRPAKLPSRALAVLIDLAVAWAVYLAVTVGILASTASLDDAAAAAVAVATFLLVLIGGPIAVETLSHGRSLGKLACGLRVVRDDGGPIRFRHALVRGAVGVVEILLTFGVVACVASLVSARGRRLGDVFAGTLVVRERVPSGRGEFVPPPPPWLVGQFSGLDLSGVPEGLWLAIRQYLTRMRQLDPQVGWAMAERLATDLVERTGAPAPQGVPPAAYLAAVMNERQARDARRAFGQEQQSYAGHVGGAGAGGDAGAGSAAVYPTPVQPVSAPTTAPPAPADSPAASEGAPPPATGFAPPA
;
A
#
# COMPACT_ATOMS: atom_id res chain seq x y z
N MET A 1 22.80 10.09 21.62
CA MET A 1 21.47 10.23 22.24
C MET A 1 20.93 11.58 21.83
N SER A 2 19.92 11.62 20.97
CA SER A 2 19.23 12.85 20.59
C SER A 2 17.78 12.48 20.32
N GLU A 3 16.98 12.64 21.37
CA GLU A 3 15.56 12.37 21.47
C GLU A 3 14.79 13.56 20.86
N LEU A 4 13.90 13.29 19.92
CA LEU A 4 13.01 14.29 19.33
C LEU A 4 11.71 14.29 20.14
N VAL A 5 11.48 15.37 20.89
CA VAL A 5 10.25 15.60 21.65
C VAL A 5 9.26 16.33 20.74
N THR A 6 8.28 15.60 20.22
CA THR A 6 7.07 16.17 19.63
C THR A 6 6.05 16.49 20.73
N GLY A 7 5.07 17.36 20.45
CA GLY A 7 4.02 17.78 21.39
C GLY A 7 3.13 16.66 21.95
N GLU A 8 3.26 15.46 21.40
CA GLU A 8 3.05 14.20 22.14
C GLU A 8 4.39 13.48 22.16
N ALA A 9 4.94 13.24 23.34
CA ALA A 9 6.30 12.74 23.56
C ALA A 9 6.48 11.27 23.13
N VAL A 10 6.49 11.03 21.82
CA VAL A 10 6.94 9.77 21.22
C VAL A 10 8.07 10.10 20.26
N ALA A 11 9.30 9.94 20.75
CA ALA A 11 10.50 10.04 19.92
C ALA A 11 10.44 8.96 18.83
N LEU A 12 10.03 9.35 17.63
CA LEU A 12 10.12 8.49 16.45
C LEU A 12 11.60 8.33 16.11
N GLU A 13 12.19 7.21 16.51
CA GLU A 13 13.54 6.81 16.07
C GLU A 13 13.54 6.55 14.56
N LEU A 14 13.82 7.60 13.78
CA LEU A 14 14.02 7.49 12.35
C LEU A 14 15.28 6.68 12.09
N ARG A 15 15.11 5.40 11.72
CA ARG A 15 16.24 4.51 11.41
C ARG A 15 16.93 4.98 10.12
N PRO A 16 18.17 5.49 10.18
CA PRO A 16 18.87 5.96 8.99
C PRO A 16 19.08 4.81 8.01
N ALA A 17 18.97 5.10 6.71
CA ALA A 17 19.24 4.10 5.67
C ALA A 17 20.72 3.69 5.70
N LYS A 18 21.01 2.40 5.45
CA LYS A 18 22.39 1.91 5.35
C LYS A 18 23.07 2.53 4.13
N LEU A 19 24.36 2.84 4.25
CA LEU A 19 25.16 3.46 3.17
C LEU A 19 25.06 2.73 1.82
N PRO A 20 25.12 1.39 1.73
CA PRO A 20 25.05 0.69 0.45
C PRO A 20 23.71 0.88 -0.28
N SER A 21 22.60 0.83 0.46
CA SER A 21 21.27 1.09 -0.13
C SER A 21 21.14 2.53 -0.64
N ARG A 22 21.79 3.49 0.03
CA ARG A 22 21.83 4.89 -0.45
C ARG A 22 22.68 5.04 -1.70
N ALA A 23 23.85 4.43 -1.72
CA ALA A 23 24.74 4.44 -2.89
C ALA A 23 24.04 3.82 -4.10
N LEU A 24 23.39 2.67 -3.94
CA LEU A 24 22.65 2.01 -5.01
C LEU A 24 21.48 2.88 -5.51
N ALA A 25 20.71 3.50 -4.61
CA ALA A 25 19.65 4.42 -5.00
C ALA A 25 20.18 5.61 -5.83
N VAL A 26 21.30 6.20 -5.41
CA VAL A 26 21.96 7.30 -6.15
C VAL A 26 22.48 6.83 -7.49
N LEU A 27 23.06 5.64 -7.58
CA LEU A 27 23.54 5.08 -8.85
C LEU A 27 22.40 4.85 -9.84
N ILE A 28 21.27 4.31 -9.39
CA ILE A 28 20.08 4.14 -10.23
C ILE A 28 19.54 5.50 -10.69
N ASP A 29 19.39 6.45 -9.76
CA ASP A 29 18.92 7.80 -10.10
C ASP A 29 19.84 8.49 -11.12
N LEU A 30 21.16 8.35 -10.94
CA LEU A 30 22.17 8.92 -11.83
C LEU A 30 22.15 8.25 -13.21
N ALA A 31 22.04 6.92 -13.26
CA ALA A 31 21.92 6.18 -14.53
C ALA A 31 20.67 6.60 -15.30
N VAL A 32 19.53 6.75 -14.63
CA VAL A 32 18.30 7.24 -15.26
C VAL A 32 18.45 8.69 -15.73
N ALA A 33 19.03 9.57 -14.90
CA ALA A 33 19.24 10.97 -15.28
C ALA A 33 20.16 11.10 -16.50
N TRP A 34 21.24 10.32 -16.58
CA TRP A 34 22.12 10.29 -17.75
C TRP A 34 21.45 9.69 -18.99
N ALA A 35 20.64 8.63 -18.83
CA ALA A 35 19.90 8.06 -19.94
C ALA A 35 18.89 9.07 -20.52
N VAL A 36 18.17 9.78 -19.67
CA VAL A 36 17.25 10.85 -20.08
C VAL A 36 18.02 12.00 -20.73
N TYR A 37 19.15 12.42 -20.14
CA TYR A 37 19.99 13.48 -20.71
C TYR A 37 20.49 13.12 -22.12
N LEU A 38 20.99 11.89 -22.31
CA LEU A 38 21.45 11.43 -23.61
C LEU A 38 20.31 11.35 -24.63
N ALA A 39 19.16 10.80 -24.24
CA ALA A 39 17.99 10.72 -25.11
C ALA A 39 17.49 12.11 -25.56
N VAL A 40 17.40 13.05 -24.62
CA VAL A 40 17.03 14.45 -24.93
C VAL A 40 18.07 15.11 -25.83
N THR A 41 19.35 14.93 -25.54
CA THR A 41 20.45 15.50 -26.35
C THR A 41 20.42 14.96 -27.79
N VAL A 42 20.21 13.65 -27.97
CA VAL A 42 20.07 13.02 -29.29
C VAL A 42 18.82 13.55 -30.01
N GLY A 43 17.69 13.68 -29.32
CA GLY A 43 16.46 14.22 -29.90
C GLY A 43 16.60 15.69 -30.35
N ILE A 44 17.29 16.51 -29.54
CA ILE A 44 17.62 17.88 -29.90
C ILE A 44 18.52 17.88 -31.14
N LEU A 45 19.63 17.12 -31.13
CA LEU A 45 20.58 17.08 -32.24
C LEU A 45 19.92 16.60 -33.55
N ALA A 46 18.99 15.64 -33.47
CA ALA A 46 18.23 15.16 -34.62
C ALA A 46 17.22 16.19 -35.18
N SER A 47 16.79 17.16 -34.36
CA SER A 47 15.81 18.18 -34.74
C SER A 47 16.41 19.55 -35.05
N THR A 48 17.70 19.76 -34.78
CA THR A 48 18.38 21.05 -34.97
C THR A 48 19.41 20.99 -36.09
N ALA A 49 18.91 21.03 -37.33
CA ALA A 49 19.74 21.09 -38.53
C ALA A 49 20.30 22.51 -38.84
N SER A 50 19.93 23.53 -38.08
CA SER A 50 20.22 24.94 -38.43
C SER A 50 20.46 25.88 -37.23
N LEU A 51 20.87 25.36 -36.07
CA LEU A 51 21.30 26.24 -34.97
C LEU A 51 22.68 26.82 -35.28
N ASP A 52 22.89 28.08 -34.91
CA ASP A 52 24.24 28.63 -34.82
C ASP A 52 24.96 28.10 -33.57
N ASP A 53 26.28 28.28 -33.52
CA ASP A 53 27.11 27.76 -32.43
C ASP A 53 26.69 28.33 -31.05
N ALA A 54 26.26 29.58 -31.02
CA ALA A 54 25.82 30.25 -29.80
C ALA A 54 24.52 29.64 -29.25
N ALA A 55 23.51 29.42 -30.10
CA ALA A 55 22.27 28.78 -29.69
C ALA A 55 22.49 27.31 -29.34
N ALA A 56 23.35 26.59 -30.07
CA ALA A 56 23.72 25.22 -29.74
C ALA A 56 24.37 25.12 -28.34
N ALA A 57 25.31 26.03 -28.03
CA ALA A 57 25.91 26.10 -26.70
C ALA A 57 24.89 26.44 -25.60
N ALA A 58 24.01 27.41 -25.84
CA ALA A 58 22.95 27.78 -24.90
C ALA A 58 22.00 26.62 -24.61
N VAL A 59 21.56 25.90 -25.66
CA VAL A 59 20.70 24.72 -25.55
C VAL A 59 21.40 23.58 -24.81
N ALA A 60 22.68 23.34 -25.08
CA ALA A 60 23.47 22.32 -24.37
C ALA A 60 23.56 22.62 -22.87
N VAL A 61 23.89 23.86 -22.50
CA VAL A 61 23.94 24.30 -21.09
C VAL A 61 22.56 24.19 -20.44
N ALA A 62 21.51 24.67 -21.11
CA ALA A 62 20.14 24.58 -20.60
C ALA A 62 19.71 23.12 -20.39
N THR A 63 20.00 22.24 -21.35
CA THR A 63 19.68 20.81 -21.26
C THR A 63 20.42 20.15 -20.10
N PHE A 64 21.71 20.44 -19.95
CA PHE A 64 22.52 19.96 -18.82
C PHE A 64 21.90 20.38 -17.47
N LEU A 65 21.63 21.68 -17.30
CA LEU A 65 21.07 22.20 -16.06
C LEU A 65 19.66 21.67 -15.80
N LEU A 66 18.77 21.70 -16.79
CA LEU A 66 17.38 21.29 -16.60
C LEU A 66 17.23 19.78 -16.39
N VAL A 67 18.01 18.95 -17.06
CA VAL A 67 17.87 17.49 -16.96
C VAL A 67 18.65 16.92 -15.79
N LEU A 68 19.95 17.23 -15.66
CA LEU A 68 20.80 16.61 -14.63
C LEU A 68 20.64 17.27 -13.24
N ILE A 69 20.14 18.50 -13.17
CA ILE A 69 19.95 19.22 -11.90
C ILE A 69 18.46 19.47 -11.66
N GLY A 70 17.78 20.12 -12.61
CA GLY A 70 16.36 20.45 -12.52
C GLY A 70 15.47 19.21 -12.40
N GLY A 71 15.74 18.17 -13.20
CA GLY A 71 15.00 16.92 -13.22
C GLY A 71 14.95 16.23 -11.86
N PRO A 72 16.10 15.87 -11.24
CA PRO A 72 16.13 15.30 -9.91
C PRO A 72 15.47 16.18 -8.84
N ILE A 73 15.64 17.51 -8.90
CA ILE A 73 14.99 18.44 -7.96
C ILE A 73 13.47 18.41 -8.13
N ALA A 74 12.97 18.44 -9.36
CA ALA A 74 11.55 18.39 -9.66
C ALA A 74 10.95 17.06 -9.21
N VAL A 75 11.61 15.94 -9.54
CA VAL A 75 11.18 14.59 -9.12
C VAL A 75 11.13 14.50 -7.60
N GLU A 76 12.19 14.88 -6.88
CA GLU A 76 12.21 14.84 -5.41
C GLU A 76 11.12 15.75 -4.80
N THR A 77 10.91 16.94 -5.38
CA THR A 77 9.92 17.91 -4.88
C THR A 77 8.49 17.39 -5.05
N LEU A 78 8.14 16.92 -6.25
CA LEU A 78 6.78 16.48 -6.58
C LEU A 78 6.43 15.15 -5.88
N SER A 79 7.43 14.28 -5.69
CA SER A 79 7.24 12.96 -5.08
C SER A 79 7.38 12.97 -3.54
N HIS A 80 7.59 14.15 -2.94
CA HIS A 80 7.79 14.32 -1.51
C HIS A 80 8.98 13.51 -0.96
N GLY A 81 10.10 13.50 -1.70
CA GLY A 81 11.37 12.90 -1.29
C GLY A 81 11.64 11.51 -1.85
N ARG A 82 10.92 11.10 -2.89
CA ARG A 82 11.08 9.82 -3.57
C ARG A 82 11.71 10.04 -4.96
N SER A 83 12.54 9.11 -5.38
CA SER A 83 13.08 9.06 -6.75
C SER A 83 13.08 7.59 -7.16
N LEU A 84 13.29 7.29 -8.44
CA LEU A 84 13.19 5.91 -8.93
C LEU A 84 14.13 4.95 -8.19
N GLY A 85 15.39 5.34 -8.00
CA GLY A 85 16.37 4.56 -7.24
C GLY A 85 16.01 4.44 -5.76
N LYS A 86 15.49 5.52 -5.16
CA LYS A 86 15.02 5.49 -3.76
C LYS A 86 13.80 4.58 -3.61
N LEU A 87 12.85 4.61 -4.55
CA LEU A 87 11.68 3.73 -4.55
C LEU A 87 12.10 2.26 -4.68
N ALA A 88 13.01 1.95 -5.61
CA ALA A 88 13.57 0.61 -5.77
C ALA A 88 14.25 0.09 -4.49
N CYS A 89 14.89 0.98 -3.73
CA CYS A 89 15.58 0.63 -2.48
C CYS A 89 14.68 0.75 -1.22
N GLY A 90 13.41 1.14 -1.35
CA GLY A 90 12.52 1.41 -0.22
C GLY A 90 12.99 2.57 0.67
N LEU A 91 13.46 3.64 0.04
CA LEU A 91 14.03 4.81 0.70
C LEU A 91 13.17 6.05 0.43
N ARG A 92 13.20 6.98 1.38
CA ARG A 92 12.58 8.29 1.23
C ARG A 92 13.40 9.35 1.95
N VAL A 93 13.49 10.53 1.36
CA VAL A 93 14.04 11.72 2.00
C VAL A 93 12.94 12.37 2.84
N VAL A 94 13.24 12.63 4.11
CA VAL A 94 12.38 13.35 5.04
C VAL A 94 13.13 14.54 5.62
N ARG A 95 12.41 15.54 6.12
CA ARG A 95 13.02 16.63 6.90
C ARG A 95 13.52 16.10 8.24
N ASP A 96 14.37 16.87 8.90
CA ASP A 96 14.83 16.55 10.26
C ASP A 96 13.67 16.45 11.26
N ASP A 97 12.54 17.14 11.00
CA ASP A 97 11.29 17.03 11.78
C ASP A 97 10.39 15.84 11.36
N GLY A 98 10.86 14.94 10.49
CA GLY A 98 10.10 13.80 9.96
C GLY A 98 9.06 14.12 8.88
N GLY A 99 8.74 15.40 8.67
CA GLY A 99 7.80 15.84 7.63
C GLY A 99 8.31 15.66 6.19
N PRO A 100 7.43 15.77 5.17
CA PRO A 100 7.81 15.68 3.77
C PRO A 100 8.73 16.85 3.36
N ILE A 101 9.61 16.60 2.39
CA ILE A 101 10.47 17.64 1.86
C ILE A 101 9.67 18.67 1.05
N ARG A 102 10.21 19.89 0.97
CA ARG A 102 9.68 21.00 0.16
C ARG A 102 10.71 21.36 -0.91
N PHE A 103 10.32 22.16 -1.89
CA PHE A 103 11.19 22.61 -2.98
C PHE A 103 12.54 23.17 -2.50
N ARG A 104 12.55 24.05 -1.49
CA ARG A 104 13.80 24.62 -0.93
C ARG A 104 14.80 23.55 -0.47
N HIS A 105 14.29 22.45 0.09
CA HIS A 105 15.14 21.37 0.59
C HIS A 105 15.71 20.57 -0.60
N ALA A 106 14.88 20.25 -1.59
CA ALA A 106 15.33 19.59 -2.82
C ALA A 106 16.34 20.45 -3.60
N LEU A 107 16.13 21.77 -3.66
CA LEU A 107 17.01 22.72 -4.35
C LEU A 107 18.40 22.77 -3.71
N VAL A 108 18.48 22.93 -2.38
CA VAL A 108 19.77 22.94 -1.65
C VAL A 108 20.50 21.60 -1.84
N ARG A 109 19.77 20.48 -1.76
CA ARG A 109 20.34 19.15 -2.02
C ARG A 109 20.85 19.01 -3.44
N GLY A 110 20.10 19.49 -4.42
CA GLY A 110 20.46 19.43 -5.84
C GLY A 110 21.70 20.28 -6.13
N ALA A 111 21.75 21.51 -5.62
CA ALA A 111 22.89 22.42 -5.79
C ALA A 111 24.18 21.85 -5.18
N VAL A 112 24.13 21.37 -3.93
CA VAL A 112 25.29 20.71 -3.31
C VAL A 112 25.62 19.39 -4.01
N GLY A 113 24.60 18.68 -4.49
CA GLY A 113 24.71 17.45 -5.28
C GLY A 113 25.52 17.60 -6.56
N VAL A 114 25.52 18.77 -7.20
CA VAL A 114 26.39 19.05 -8.35
C VAL A 114 27.85 18.87 -7.95
N VAL A 115 28.25 19.44 -6.81
CA VAL A 115 29.63 19.38 -6.35
C VAL A 115 29.97 18.00 -5.81
N GLU A 116 29.16 17.47 -4.88
CA GLU A 116 29.51 16.23 -4.15
C GLU A 116 29.20 14.92 -4.91
N ILE A 117 28.36 14.97 -5.95
CA ILE A 117 27.96 13.80 -6.75
C ILE A 117 28.47 13.92 -8.18
N LEU A 118 28.08 14.96 -8.92
CA LEU A 118 28.40 15.07 -10.36
C LEU A 118 29.90 15.33 -10.59
N LEU A 119 30.48 16.32 -9.90
CA LEU A 119 31.88 16.69 -10.11
C LEU A 119 32.87 15.70 -9.48
N THR A 120 32.52 15.10 -8.34
CA THR A 120 33.42 14.18 -7.61
C THR A 120 33.04 12.71 -7.73
N PHE A 121 32.18 12.34 -8.67
CA PHE A 121 31.65 10.97 -8.84
C PHE A 121 31.16 10.34 -7.52
N GLY A 122 30.55 11.14 -6.64
CA GLY A 122 30.02 10.69 -5.36
C GLY A 122 31.06 10.43 -4.25
N VAL A 123 32.36 10.59 -4.50
CA VAL A 123 33.40 10.35 -3.48
C VAL A 123 33.19 11.22 -2.25
N VAL A 124 32.97 12.53 -2.44
CA VAL A 124 32.72 13.47 -1.33
C VAL A 124 31.43 13.09 -0.59
N ALA A 125 30.36 12.74 -1.31
CA ALA A 125 29.12 12.31 -0.69
C ALA A 125 29.29 11.04 0.18
N CYS A 126 30.11 10.08 -0.28
CA CYS A 126 30.43 8.85 0.44
C CYS A 126 31.24 9.15 1.71
N VAL A 127 32.31 9.94 1.60
CA VAL A 127 33.16 10.29 2.75
C VAL A 127 32.37 11.08 3.79
N ALA A 128 31.64 12.12 3.37
CA ALA A 128 30.79 12.91 4.27
C ALA A 128 29.78 12.03 5.00
N SER A 129 29.22 11.05 4.29
CA SER A 129 28.27 10.12 4.87
C SER A 129 28.87 9.07 5.79
N LEU A 130 30.13 8.67 5.61
CA LEU A 130 30.84 7.74 6.49
C LEU A 130 31.23 8.43 7.81
N VAL A 131 31.65 9.69 7.73
CA VAL A 131 32.06 10.49 8.90
C VAL A 131 30.84 10.99 9.69
N SER A 132 29.70 11.17 9.03
CA SER A 132 28.46 11.60 9.67
C SER A 132 27.90 10.52 10.60
N ALA A 133 27.72 10.84 11.88
CA ALA A 133 27.07 9.96 12.86
C ALA A 133 25.64 9.55 12.45
N ARG A 134 24.98 10.34 11.59
CA ARG A 134 23.63 10.08 11.08
C ARG A 134 23.61 9.57 9.63
N GLY A 135 24.78 9.28 9.03
CA GLY A 135 24.86 8.80 7.65
C GLY A 135 24.40 9.82 6.60
N ARG A 136 24.54 11.12 6.87
CA ARG A 136 24.08 12.23 6.01
C ARG A 136 25.23 12.71 5.12
N ARG A 137 24.98 12.92 3.82
CA ARG A 137 25.93 13.63 2.94
C ARG A 137 25.81 15.15 3.12
N LEU A 138 26.69 15.94 2.51
CA LEU A 138 26.69 17.40 2.68
C LEU A 138 25.36 18.01 2.27
N GLY A 139 24.80 17.60 1.14
CA GLY A 139 23.48 18.07 0.70
C GLY A 139 22.35 17.72 1.67
N ASP A 140 22.44 16.57 2.36
CA ASP A 140 21.47 16.18 3.38
C ASP A 140 21.59 17.10 4.61
N VAL A 141 22.82 17.41 5.02
CA VAL A 141 23.15 18.29 6.17
C VAL A 141 22.66 19.72 5.92
N PHE A 142 23.08 20.34 4.82
CA PHE A 142 22.72 21.73 4.52
C PHE A 142 21.22 21.92 4.31
N ALA A 143 20.53 20.91 3.77
CA ALA A 143 19.10 20.99 3.55
C ALA A 143 18.26 20.64 4.78
N GLY A 144 18.85 20.21 5.90
CA GLY A 144 18.07 19.78 7.07
C GLY A 144 17.21 18.54 6.78
N THR A 145 17.77 17.58 6.03
CA THR A 145 17.06 16.35 5.62
C THR A 145 17.83 15.08 5.98
N LEU A 146 17.10 13.97 6.08
CA LEU A 146 17.61 12.63 6.32
C LEU A 146 16.97 11.64 5.33
N VAL A 147 17.75 10.68 4.85
CA VAL A 147 17.20 9.55 4.09
C VAL A 147 16.89 8.40 5.04
N VAL A 148 15.61 8.06 5.11
CA VAL A 148 15.11 6.97 5.95
C VAL A 148 14.71 5.80 5.08
N ARG A 149 14.80 4.60 5.66
CA ARG A 149 14.20 3.42 5.03
C ARG A 149 12.71 3.45 5.30
N GLU A 150 11.94 3.81 4.29
CA GLU A 150 10.50 3.64 4.32
C GLU A 150 10.28 2.12 4.24
N ARG A 151 9.65 1.52 5.25
CA ARG A 151 9.16 0.15 5.06
C ARG A 151 8.23 0.25 3.88
N VAL A 152 8.65 -0.27 2.73
CA VAL A 152 7.77 -0.52 1.59
C VAL A 152 6.54 -1.17 2.24
N PRO A 153 5.35 -0.56 2.19
CA PRO A 153 4.14 -1.31 2.45
C PRO A 153 4.26 -2.46 1.48
N SER A 154 4.59 -3.65 1.98
CA SER A 154 4.79 -4.81 1.15
C SER A 154 3.50 -4.92 0.35
N GLY A 155 3.56 -4.55 -0.93
CA GLY A 155 2.48 -4.71 -1.92
C GLY A 155 2.23 -6.18 -2.25
N ARG A 156 2.57 -7.06 -1.32
CA ARG A 156 2.02 -8.37 -1.08
C ARG A 156 1.72 -8.35 0.40
N GLY A 157 0.48 -8.02 0.76
CA GLY A 157 -0.05 -8.52 2.03
C GLY A 157 0.32 -10.00 2.05
N GLU A 158 0.96 -10.45 3.13
CA GLU A 158 1.20 -11.88 3.33
C GLU A 158 -0.13 -12.55 3.00
N PHE A 159 -0.18 -13.33 1.90
CA PHE A 159 -1.44 -13.78 1.33
C PHE A 159 -2.09 -14.71 2.35
N VAL A 160 -2.96 -14.15 3.18
CA VAL A 160 -3.87 -14.93 3.99
C VAL A 160 -4.82 -15.57 2.99
N PRO A 161 -4.88 -16.91 2.92
CA PRO A 161 -5.77 -17.57 1.98
C PRO A 161 -7.19 -17.05 2.20
N PRO A 162 -7.89 -16.65 1.13
CA PRO A 162 -9.26 -16.16 1.26
C PRO A 162 -10.12 -17.28 1.86
N PRO A 163 -11.04 -16.95 2.78
CA PRO A 163 -11.95 -17.95 3.29
C PRO A 163 -12.84 -18.50 2.16
N PRO A 164 -13.38 -19.72 2.32
CA PRO A 164 -14.32 -20.25 1.37
C PRO A 164 -15.53 -19.31 1.16
N PRO A 165 -16.03 -19.12 -0.07
CA PRO A 165 -17.06 -18.10 -0.36
C PRO A 165 -18.34 -18.24 0.48
N TRP A 166 -18.73 -19.46 0.81
CA TRP A 166 -19.92 -19.74 1.62
C TRP A 166 -19.77 -19.32 3.10
N LEU A 167 -18.54 -19.11 3.55
CA LEU A 167 -18.20 -18.75 4.94
C LEU A 167 -17.99 -17.24 5.13
N VAL A 168 -17.95 -16.48 4.04
CA VAL A 168 -17.80 -15.02 4.08
C VAL A 168 -19.04 -14.40 4.74
N GLY A 169 -18.82 -13.53 5.72
CA GLY A 169 -19.89 -12.77 6.39
C GLY A 169 -20.70 -13.54 7.45
N GLN A 170 -20.52 -14.87 7.57
CA GLN A 170 -21.18 -15.66 8.62
C GLN A 170 -20.78 -15.20 10.04
N PHE A 171 -19.60 -14.62 10.16
CA PHE A 171 -19.02 -14.14 11.41
C PHE A 171 -19.21 -12.63 11.64
N SER A 172 -20.07 -11.98 10.86
CA SER A 172 -20.33 -10.53 10.97
C SER A 172 -20.90 -10.10 12.32
N GLY A 173 -21.61 -10.97 13.04
CA GLY A 173 -22.15 -10.72 14.38
C GLY A 173 -21.19 -11.01 15.54
N LEU A 174 -19.99 -11.54 15.28
CA LEU A 174 -19.05 -11.92 16.34
C LEU A 174 -18.46 -10.71 17.06
N ASP A 175 -18.37 -10.77 18.40
CA ASP A 175 -17.56 -9.84 19.17
C ASP A 175 -16.09 -10.28 19.13
N LEU A 176 -15.25 -9.45 18.51
CA LEU A 176 -13.82 -9.69 18.33
C LEU A 176 -12.97 -8.88 19.32
N SER A 177 -13.60 -8.06 20.16
CA SER A 177 -12.93 -7.09 21.03
C SER A 177 -12.16 -7.76 22.17
N GLY A 178 -12.59 -8.95 22.60
CA GLY A 178 -11.95 -9.74 23.67
C GLY A 178 -10.73 -10.55 23.25
N VAL A 179 -10.37 -10.54 21.96
CA VAL A 179 -9.28 -11.36 21.42
C VAL A 179 -7.94 -10.58 21.49
N PRO A 180 -6.90 -11.11 22.16
CA PRO A 180 -5.64 -10.40 22.35
C PRO A 180 -4.84 -10.31 21.04
N GLU A 181 -4.09 -9.22 20.87
CA GLU A 181 -3.30 -8.97 19.64
C GLU A 181 -2.26 -10.07 19.36
N GLY A 182 -1.72 -10.69 20.41
CA GLY A 182 -0.81 -11.83 20.27
C GLY A 182 -1.44 -13.05 19.59
N LEU A 183 -2.72 -13.34 19.88
CA LEU A 183 -3.42 -14.47 19.25
C LEU A 183 -3.70 -14.20 17.77
N TRP A 184 -4.10 -12.97 17.44
CA TRP A 184 -4.25 -12.56 16.05
C TRP A 184 -2.97 -12.65 15.23
N LEU A 185 -1.84 -12.26 15.84
CA LEU A 185 -0.54 -12.38 15.20
C LEU A 185 -0.20 -13.86 14.96
N ALA A 186 -0.45 -14.74 15.93
CA ALA A 186 -0.23 -16.17 15.80
C ALA A 186 -1.09 -16.79 14.68
N ILE A 187 -2.38 -16.44 14.61
CA ILE A 187 -3.30 -16.86 13.54
C ILE A 187 -2.77 -16.40 12.17
N ARG A 188 -2.37 -15.13 12.04
CA ARG A 188 -1.81 -14.61 10.78
C ARG A 188 -0.53 -15.34 10.37
N GLN A 189 0.39 -15.59 11.32
CA GLN A 189 1.63 -16.32 11.06
C GLN A 189 1.37 -17.77 10.62
N TYR A 190 0.40 -18.43 11.24
CA TYR A 190 -0.03 -19.76 10.84
C TYR A 190 -0.58 -19.75 9.41
N LEU A 191 -1.59 -18.91 9.12
CA LEU A 191 -2.28 -18.86 7.82
C LEU A 191 -1.34 -18.52 6.67
N THR A 192 -0.32 -17.70 6.92
CA THR A 192 0.67 -17.31 5.91
C THR A 192 1.72 -18.39 5.63
N ARG A 193 1.93 -19.33 6.57
CA ARG A 193 2.91 -20.43 6.47
C ARG A 193 2.29 -21.81 6.36
N MET A 194 0.97 -21.96 6.40
CA MET A 194 0.29 -23.26 6.48
C MET A 194 0.65 -24.21 5.32
N ARG A 195 1.00 -23.68 4.14
CA ARG A 195 1.43 -24.49 2.98
C ARG A 195 2.87 -25.01 3.06
N GLN A 196 3.65 -24.54 4.03
CA GLN A 196 5.04 -24.91 4.26
C GLN A 196 5.21 -25.82 5.49
N LEU A 197 4.16 -25.96 6.30
CA LEU A 197 4.15 -26.83 7.47
C LEU A 197 3.83 -28.26 7.07
N ASP A 198 4.34 -29.21 7.85
CA ASP A 198 3.89 -30.60 7.77
C ASP A 198 2.36 -30.66 7.99
N PRO A 199 1.61 -31.44 7.20
CA PRO A 199 0.14 -31.46 7.27
C PRO A 199 -0.41 -31.82 8.66
N GLN A 200 0.23 -32.71 9.41
CA GLN A 200 -0.24 -33.12 10.74
C GLN A 200 0.02 -32.02 11.77
N VAL A 201 1.23 -31.44 11.75
CA VAL A 201 1.60 -30.34 12.65
C VAL A 201 0.75 -29.09 12.36
N GLY A 202 0.54 -28.78 11.07
CA GLY A 202 -0.29 -27.67 10.65
C GLY A 202 -1.76 -27.83 11.07
N TRP A 203 -2.30 -29.06 11.06
CA TRP A 203 -3.64 -29.33 11.57
C TRP A 203 -3.75 -29.12 13.07
N ALA A 204 -2.84 -29.72 13.86
CA ALA A 204 -2.83 -29.58 15.32
C ALA A 204 -2.67 -28.12 15.78
N MET A 205 -1.84 -27.33 15.08
CA MET A 205 -1.71 -25.89 15.33
C MET A 205 -3.01 -25.13 15.03
N ALA A 206 -3.69 -25.48 13.93
CA ALA A 206 -4.95 -24.85 13.55
C ALA A 206 -6.06 -25.13 14.57
N GLU A 207 -6.15 -26.37 15.04
CA GLU A 207 -7.11 -26.76 16.09
C GLU A 207 -6.85 -25.98 17.37
N ARG A 208 -5.60 -25.94 17.85
CA ARG A 208 -5.26 -25.19 19.06
C ARG A 208 -5.62 -23.71 18.95
N LEU A 209 -5.24 -23.06 17.83
CA LEU A 209 -5.56 -21.65 17.60
C LEU A 209 -7.06 -21.40 17.46
N ALA A 210 -7.80 -22.34 16.85
CA ALA A 210 -9.25 -22.27 16.76
C ALA A 210 -9.91 -22.40 18.14
N THR A 211 -9.46 -23.34 18.98
CA THR A 211 -9.94 -23.50 20.35
C THR A 211 -9.69 -22.23 21.17
N ASP A 212 -8.47 -21.69 21.13
CA ASP A 212 -8.12 -20.44 21.82
C ASP A 212 -9.02 -19.27 21.36
N LEU A 213 -9.37 -19.23 20.07
CA LEU A 213 -10.27 -18.21 19.51
C LEU A 213 -11.72 -18.42 19.95
N VAL A 214 -12.21 -19.66 20.00
CA VAL A 214 -13.55 -20.03 20.47
C VAL A 214 -13.72 -19.69 21.94
N GLU A 215 -12.71 -19.94 22.79
CA GLU A 215 -12.75 -19.57 24.21
C GLU A 215 -12.94 -18.07 24.44
N ARG A 216 -12.44 -17.23 23.53
CA ARG A 216 -12.53 -15.77 23.64
C ARG A 216 -13.75 -15.17 22.97
N THR A 217 -14.25 -15.80 21.91
CA THR A 217 -15.34 -15.27 21.08
C THR A 217 -16.67 -15.97 21.31
N GLY A 218 -16.66 -17.14 21.94
CA GLY A 218 -17.83 -17.99 22.18
C GLY A 218 -18.43 -18.62 20.93
N ALA A 219 -17.85 -18.43 19.74
CA ALA A 219 -18.40 -18.95 18.48
C ALA A 219 -17.65 -20.18 17.99
N PRO A 220 -18.21 -21.39 18.12
CA PRO A 220 -17.59 -22.60 17.63
C PRO A 220 -17.47 -22.61 16.09
N ALA A 221 -16.49 -23.35 15.58
CA ALA A 221 -16.40 -23.61 14.15
C ALA A 221 -17.63 -24.40 13.67
N PRO A 222 -18.25 -24.04 12.51
CA PRO A 222 -19.37 -24.80 11.97
C PRO A 222 -18.99 -26.25 11.68
N GLN A 223 -19.94 -27.17 11.84
CA GLN A 223 -19.70 -28.60 11.62
C GLN A 223 -19.24 -28.86 10.18
N GLY A 224 -18.15 -29.63 10.02
CA GLY A 224 -17.57 -29.95 8.71
C GLY A 224 -16.63 -28.88 8.13
N VAL A 225 -16.38 -27.78 8.84
CA VAL A 225 -15.42 -26.75 8.42
C VAL A 225 -14.02 -27.06 8.99
N PRO A 226 -12.97 -27.13 8.14
CA PRO A 226 -11.60 -27.28 8.62
C PRO A 226 -11.18 -26.10 9.53
N PRO A 227 -10.43 -26.34 10.62
CA PRO A 227 -10.02 -25.28 11.56
C PRO A 227 -9.31 -24.11 10.89
N ALA A 228 -8.46 -24.39 9.89
CA ALA A 228 -7.77 -23.35 9.12
C ALA A 228 -8.75 -22.45 8.31
N ALA A 229 -9.84 -23.02 7.79
CA ALA A 229 -10.86 -22.27 7.04
C ALA A 229 -11.69 -21.38 7.98
N TYR A 230 -11.99 -21.87 9.19
CA TYR A 230 -12.61 -21.07 10.24
C TYR A 230 -11.74 -19.86 10.63
N LEU A 231 -10.46 -20.10 10.91
CA LEU A 231 -9.50 -19.04 11.26
C LEU A 231 -9.36 -17.99 10.14
N ALA A 232 -9.29 -18.42 8.89
CA ALA A 232 -9.23 -17.53 7.73
C ALA A 232 -10.49 -16.66 7.62
N ALA A 233 -11.67 -17.22 7.89
CA ALA A 233 -12.93 -16.49 7.81
C ALA A 233 -13.06 -15.43 8.92
N VAL A 234 -12.69 -15.76 10.15
CA VAL A 234 -12.72 -14.80 11.27
C VAL A 234 -11.66 -13.70 11.08
N MET A 235 -10.46 -14.04 10.59
CA MET A 235 -9.42 -13.05 10.27
C MET A 235 -9.87 -12.10 9.14
N ASN A 236 -10.52 -12.63 8.10
CA ASN A 236 -11.07 -11.82 7.02
C ASN A 236 -12.17 -10.87 7.50
N GLU A 237 -13.06 -11.32 8.39
CA GLU A 237 -14.08 -10.46 9.00
C GLU A 237 -13.44 -9.32 9.82
N ARG A 238 -12.40 -9.61 10.62
CA ARG A 238 -11.64 -8.57 11.32
C ARG A 238 -11.05 -7.55 10.34
N GLN A 239 -10.36 -8.02 9.29
CA GLN A 239 -9.77 -7.15 8.29
C GLN A 239 -10.81 -6.28 7.58
N ALA A 240 -11.98 -6.84 7.26
CA ALA A 240 -13.09 -6.10 6.66
C ALA A 240 -13.62 -5.00 7.59
N ARG A 241 -13.71 -5.25 8.90
CA ARG A 241 -14.11 -4.25 9.89
C ARG A 241 -13.06 -3.15 10.05
N ASP A 242 -11.79 -3.51 10.12
CA ASP A 242 -10.69 -2.56 10.24
C ASP A 242 -10.58 -1.67 8.98
N ALA A 243 -10.77 -2.26 7.79
CA ALA A 243 -10.84 -1.51 6.54
C ALA A 243 -12.01 -0.51 6.54
N ARG A 244 -13.22 -0.93 6.94
CA ARG A 244 -14.39 -0.03 7.05
C ARG A 244 -14.15 1.12 8.03
N ARG A 245 -13.46 0.86 9.16
CA ARG A 245 -13.10 1.89 10.15
C ARG A 245 -12.10 2.90 9.58
N ALA A 246 -11.06 2.42 8.90
CA ALA A 246 -10.05 3.28 8.28
C ALA A 246 -10.67 4.18 7.20
N PHE A 247 -11.45 3.61 6.27
CA PHE A 247 -12.13 4.38 5.22
C PHE A 247 -13.18 5.34 5.79
N GLY A 248 -13.93 4.95 6.84
CA GLY A 248 -14.89 5.83 7.51
C GLY A 248 -14.23 7.02 8.23
N GLN A 249 -13.07 6.81 8.85
CA GLN A 249 -12.28 7.88 9.46
C GLN A 249 -11.68 8.84 8.42
N GLU A 250 -11.24 8.33 7.26
CA GLU A 250 -10.79 9.18 6.15
C GLU A 250 -11.93 10.05 5.61
N GLN A 251 -13.13 9.47 5.44
CA GLN A 251 -14.31 10.21 4.98
C GLN A 251 -14.80 11.25 5.99
N GLN A 252 -14.74 10.95 7.30
CA GLN A 252 -15.04 11.92 8.36
C GLN A 252 -13.97 13.01 8.49
N SER A 253 -12.70 12.67 8.31
CA SER A 253 -11.59 13.64 8.31
C SER A 253 -11.70 14.57 7.10
N TYR A 254 -12.10 14.03 5.93
CA TYR A 254 -12.38 14.82 4.74
C TYR A 254 -13.63 15.70 4.91
N ALA A 255 -14.73 15.16 5.46
CA ALA A 255 -15.94 15.94 5.74
C ALA A 255 -15.73 17.03 6.83
N GLY A 256 -14.92 16.74 7.85
CA GLY A 256 -14.53 17.71 8.89
C GLY A 256 -13.63 18.83 8.35
N HIS A 257 -12.83 18.56 7.32
CA HIS A 257 -12.07 19.60 6.60
C HIS A 257 -12.95 20.47 5.69
N VAL A 258 -14.07 19.94 5.17
CA VAL A 258 -15.00 20.71 4.33
C VAL A 258 -16.05 21.48 5.16
N GLY A 259 -16.37 21.04 6.38
CA GLY A 259 -17.33 21.71 7.28
C GLY A 259 -16.76 22.83 8.15
N GLY A 260 -15.45 23.05 8.17
CA GLY A 260 -14.77 24.03 9.04
C GLY A 260 -14.42 25.38 8.40
N ALA A 261 -14.74 25.59 7.13
CA ALA A 261 -14.41 26.83 6.41
C ALA A 261 -15.67 27.63 6.06
N GLY A 262 -16.00 28.60 6.91
CA GLY A 262 -16.55 29.89 6.49
C GLY A 262 -18.04 29.94 6.12
N ALA A 263 -18.87 30.22 7.13
CA ALA A 263 -20.00 31.11 6.93
C ALA A 263 -19.45 32.51 6.56
N GLY A 264 -19.71 32.96 5.34
CA GLY A 264 -19.33 34.27 4.82
C GLY A 264 -19.59 34.30 3.31
N GLY A 265 -20.65 35.01 2.91
CA GLY A 265 -21.17 35.00 1.54
C GLY A 265 -20.20 35.56 0.50
N ASP A 266 -20.30 35.05 -0.72
CA ASP A 266 -20.69 35.85 -1.87
C ASP A 266 -20.99 34.93 -3.07
N ALA A 267 -21.96 35.36 -3.86
CA ALA A 267 -22.45 34.67 -5.04
C ALA A 267 -21.38 34.65 -6.16
N GLY A 268 -21.12 33.47 -6.72
CA GLY A 268 -20.26 33.31 -7.88
C GLY A 268 -20.47 31.94 -8.52
N ALA A 269 -21.18 31.92 -9.65
CA ALA A 269 -21.44 30.73 -10.45
C ALA A 269 -20.13 30.12 -10.99
N GLY A 270 -19.97 28.79 -10.87
CA GLY A 270 -18.86 28.09 -11.52
C GLY A 270 -18.65 26.65 -11.07
N SER A 271 -19.24 25.71 -11.83
CA SER A 271 -18.82 24.31 -12.00
C SER A 271 -18.91 23.36 -10.80
N ALA A 272 -20.08 22.72 -10.65
CA ALA A 272 -20.26 21.55 -9.80
C ALA A 272 -19.46 20.35 -10.36
N ALA A 273 -18.43 19.92 -9.64
CA ALA A 273 -17.82 18.62 -9.85
C ALA A 273 -18.82 17.53 -9.48
N VAL A 274 -19.29 16.79 -10.50
CA VAL A 274 -20.11 15.59 -10.35
C VAL A 274 -19.25 14.51 -9.71
N TYR A 275 -19.49 14.20 -8.44
CA TYR A 275 -18.97 13.00 -7.80
C TYR A 275 -19.81 11.78 -8.23
N PRO A 276 -19.20 10.63 -8.55
CA PRO A 276 -19.97 9.41 -8.78
C PRO A 276 -20.61 8.95 -7.46
N THR A 277 -21.94 8.92 -7.44
CA THR A 277 -22.73 8.30 -6.37
C THR A 277 -22.43 6.79 -6.30
N PRO A 278 -22.32 6.19 -5.10
CA PRO A 278 -22.22 4.74 -4.97
C PRO A 278 -23.49 4.07 -5.52
N VAL A 279 -23.31 3.12 -6.42
CA VAL A 279 -24.38 2.27 -6.95
C VAL A 279 -24.92 1.42 -5.80
N GLN A 280 -26.19 1.62 -5.42
CA GLN A 280 -26.85 0.72 -4.50
C GLN A 280 -27.04 -0.66 -5.16
N PRO A 281 -26.79 -1.78 -4.46
CA PRO A 281 -27.12 -3.09 -4.99
C PRO A 281 -28.64 -3.19 -5.19
N VAL A 282 -29.05 -3.49 -6.41
CA VAL A 282 -30.45 -3.73 -6.78
C VAL A 282 -30.92 -4.98 -6.06
N SER A 283 -31.90 -4.84 -5.17
CA SER A 283 -32.65 -5.94 -4.58
C SER A 283 -33.34 -6.72 -5.70
N ALA A 284 -33.02 -8.01 -5.83
CA ALA A 284 -33.74 -8.89 -6.75
C ALA A 284 -35.24 -8.95 -6.37
N PRO A 285 -36.17 -8.96 -7.35
CA PRO A 285 -37.58 -9.11 -7.05
C PRO A 285 -37.86 -10.50 -6.52
N THR A 286 -38.44 -10.56 -5.31
CA THR A 286 -39.07 -11.75 -4.74
C THR A 286 -40.22 -12.19 -5.63
N THR A 287 -40.05 -13.30 -6.34
CA THR A 287 -41.18 -14.01 -6.96
C THR A 287 -41.89 -14.83 -5.89
N ALA A 288 -43.11 -14.42 -5.54
CA ALA A 288 -44.04 -15.20 -4.74
C ALA A 288 -44.40 -16.51 -5.48
N PRO A 289 -44.60 -17.63 -4.78
CA PRO A 289 -45.06 -18.88 -5.39
C PRO A 289 -46.54 -18.76 -5.82
N PRO A 290 -46.94 -19.28 -7.00
CA PRO A 290 -48.35 -19.34 -7.36
C PRO A 290 -49.09 -20.43 -6.58
N ALA A 291 -50.28 -20.06 -6.09
CA ALA A 291 -51.28 -20.94 -5.49
C ALA A 291 -51.91 -21.89 -6.56
N PRO A 292 -52.56 -23.00 -6.15
CA PRO A 292 -52.81 -24.14 -7.01
C PRO A 292 -54.00 -23.90 -7.95
N ALA A 293 -53.88 -24.36 -9.20
CA ALA A 293 -54.97 -24.40 -10.16
C ALA A 293 -55.43 -25.85 -10.39
N ASP A 294 -56.75 -25.99 -10.43
CA ASP A 294 -57.57 -27.19 -10.47
C ASP A 294 -57.24 -28.20 -11.58
N SER A 295 -57.52 -29.46 -11.26
CA SER A 295 -57.56 -30.59 -12.20
C SER A 295 -58.70 -30.43 -13.22
N PRO A 296 -58.60 -31.11 -14.38
CA PRO A 296 -59.56 -32.21 -14.56
C PRO A 296 -59.02 -33.47 -15.29
N ALA A 297 -59.64 -34.60 -14.91
CA ALA A 297 -59.99 -35.81 -15.69
C ALA A 297 -58.91 -36.47 -16.58
N ALA A 298 -58.36 -37.61 -16.16
CA ALA A 298 -58.88 -38.97 -16.42
C ALA A 298 -58.66 -39.48 -17.85
N SER A 299 -57.69 -40.39 -17.99
CA SER A 299 -57.73 -41.47 -18.98
C SER A 299 -56.87 -42.64 -18.50
N GLU A 300 -57.43 -43.82 -18.70
CA GLU A 300 -57.15 -45.10 -18.07
C GLU A 300 -55.88 -45.81 -18.61
N GLY A 301 -55.36 -46.75 -17.79
CA GLY A 301 -54.99 -48.07 -18.29
C GLY A 301 -53.52 -48.38 -18.50
N ALA A 302 -52.90 -49.06 -17.52
CA ALA A 302 -52.32 -50.42 -17.66
C ALA A 302 -51.37 -50.73 -16.47
N PRO A 303 -51.42 -51.94 -15.87
CA PRO A 303 -50.71 -52.28 -14.63
C PRO A 303 -49.23 -52.67 -14.85
N PRO A 304 -48.38 -52.57 -13.82
CA PRO A 304 -46.94 -52.84 -13.91
C PRO A 304 -46.63 -54.33 -13.76
N PRO A 305 -45.53 -54.85 -14.34
CA PRO A 305 -44.93 -56.07 -13.81
C PRO A 305 -44.13 -55.73 -12.55
N ALA A 306 -44.57 -56.36 -11.47
CA ALA A 306 -43.81 -56.69 -10.26
C ALA A 306 -42.52 -57.46 -10.66
N THR A 307 -41.43 -57.51 -9.91
CA THR A 307 -41.21 -57.89 -8.52
C THR A 307 -39.71 -57.68 -8.24
N GLY A 308 -39.29 -57.71 -6.96
CA GLY A 308 -37.89 -58.07 -6.66
C GLY A 308 -37.21 -57.31 -5.53
N PHE A 309 -37.78 -57.37 -4.33
CA PHE A 309 -37.02 -57.44 -3.07
C PHE A 309 -36.02 -58.63 -3.19
N ALA A 310 -34.74 -58.61 -2.77
CA ALA A 310 -34.26 -58.42 -1.41
C ALA A 310 -32.71 -58.25 -1.35
N PRO A 311 -32.15 -57.69 -0.26
CA PRO A 311 -30.74 -57.78 0.16
C PRO A 311 -30.52 -59.02 1.10
N PRO A 312 -29.42 -59.16 1.87
CA PRO A 312 -27.97 -59.11 1.60
C PRO A 312 -27.25 -60.44 1.93
N ALA A 313 -25.96 -60.55 1.61
CA ALA A 313 -24.94 -61.31 2.38
C ALA A 313 -23.55 -60.75 2.05
#